data_AF-A0A1V4V980-F1
#
_entry.id   AF-A0A1V4V980-F1
#
_cell.length_a   1.000
_cell.length_b   1.000
_cell.length_c   1.000
_cell.angle_alpha   90.00
_cell.angle_beta   90.00
_cell.angle_gamma   90.00
#
_symmetry.space_group_name_H-M   'P 1'
#
loop_
_entity.id
_entity.type
_entity.pdbx_description
1 polymer ?
#
loop_
_entity_poly.entity_id
_entity_poly.type
_entity_poly.pdbx_seq_one_letter_code
_entity_poly.pdbx_strand_id
1 'polypeptide(L)'
;MKGIPAPEGGVYRQERTRCNKPGCKKCESGEGHGLYWYRYWWEEGKTRKKYIGKELPEGITEEQPERVVGELDPTVRKALEAIRYYHAQGSEPTTEEVALKAGLDKRPLGRLMKEAGFPNTNCWRGGVKARRYIFDLKEKMEAALR
;
A
#
# COMPACT_ATOMS: atom_id res chain seq x y z
N MET A 1 -2.44 -12.83 7.41
CA MET A 1 -1.86 -11.79 8.30
C MET A 1 -1.42 -10.61 7.46
N LYS A 2 -1.82 -9.38 7.83
CA LYS A 2 -1.30 -8.15 7.19
C LYS A 2 0.18 -8.03 7.56
N GLY A 3 1.03 -7.66 6.59
CA GLY A 3 2.46 -7.45 6.85
C GLY A 3 2.72 -6.06 7.41
N ILE A 4 3.73 -5.95 8.27
CA ILE A 4 4.15 -4.67 8.87
C ILE A 4 5.10 -3.99 7.89
N PRO A 5 4.90 -2.73 7.51
CA PRO A 5 5.84 -2.01 6.64
C PRO A 5 7.25 -2.00 7.24
N ALA A 6 8.26 -2.34 6.44
CA ALA A 6 9.66 -2.21 6.85
C ALA A 6 10.18 -0.81 6.48
N PRO A 7 10.90 -0.09 7.38
CA PRO A 7 11.39 1.25 7.10
C PRO A 7 12.39 1.29 5.94
N GLU A 8 13.16 0.22 5.76
CA GLU A 8 14.07 0.04 4.63
C GLU A 8 13.36 -0.44 3.32
N GLY A 9 12.03 -0.44 3.30
CA GLY A 9 11.19 -0.86 2.19
C GLY A 9 10.75 -2.32 2.25
N GLY A 10 9.56 -2.63 1.73
CA GLY A 10 8.96 -3.96 1.81
C GLY A 10 8.09 -4.17 3.06
N VAL A 11 7.87 -5.42 3.46
CA VAL A 11 7.01 -5.79 4.60
C VAL A 11 7.59 -6.92 5.44
N TYR A 12 7.50 -6.82 6.76
CA TYR A 12 7.72 -7.94 7.68
C TYR A 12 6.48 -8.81 7.80
N ARG A 13 6.67 -10.13 7.83
CA ARG A 13 5.62 -11.14 8.03
C ARG A 13 6.15 -12.28 8.88
N GLN A 14 5.29 -12.84 9.73
CA GLN A 14 5.58 -14.08 10.45
C GLN A 14 5.29 -15.29 9.58
N GLU A 15 6.21 -16.26 9.60
CA GLU A 15 6.04 -17.56 8.96
C GLU A 15 6.45 -18.69 9.89
N ARG A 16 5.70 -19.80 9.80
CA ARG A 16 6.11 -21.08 10.37
C ARG A 16 7.06 -21.75 9.40
N THR A 17 8.16 -22.29 9.91
CA THR A 17 9.15 -23.00 9.07
C THR A 17 9.14 -24.49 9.35
N ARG A 18 9.35 -25.31 8.32
CA ARG A 18 9.55 -26.76 8.48
C ARG A 18 11.04 -27.04 8.48
N CYS A 19 11.52 -27.82 9.45
CA CYS A 19 12.95 -28.14 9.54
C CYS A 19 13.38 -29.30 8.63
N ASN A 20 12.42 -30.00 8.01
CA ASN A 20 12.63 -31.19 7.16
C ASN A 20 13.45 -32.33 7.78
N LYS A 21 13.63 -32.35 9.11
CA LYS A 21 14.28 -33.47 9.80
C LYS A 21 13.32 -34.65 9.90
N PRO A 22 13.74 -35.88 9.53
CA PRO A 22 12.92 -37.07 9.71
C PRO A 22 12.62 -37.28 11.21
N GLY A 23 11.36 -37.54 11.55
CA GLY A 23 10.90 -37.76 12.93
C GLY A 23 10.63 -36.48 13.74
N CYS A 24 10.58 -35.31 13.10
CA CYS A 24 10.25 -34.07 13.80
C CYS A 24 8.74 -33.96 14.08
N LYS A 25 8.32 -34.33 15.30
CA LYS A 25 6.92 -34.29 15.76
C LYS A 25 6.20 -32.98 15.49
N LYS A 26 6.86 -31.83 15.68
CA LYS A 26 6.27 -30.49 15.44
C LYS A 26 6.02 -30.22 13.96
N CYS A 27 6.83 -30.78 13.07
CA CYS A 27 6.60 -30.67 11.62
C CYS A 27 5.54 -31.66 11.15
N GLU A 28 5.51 -32.87 11.72
CA GLU A 28 4.53 -33.92 11.43
C GLU A 28 3.11 -33.56 11.86
N SER A 29 2.94 -32.82 12.97
CA SER A 29 1.63 -32.29 13.41
C SER A 29 1.08 -31.18 12.51
N GLY A 30 1.84 -30.72 11.52
CA GLY A 30 1.47 -29.61 10.63
C GLY A 30 1.71 -28.22 11.23
N GLU A 31 2.08 -28.13 12.50
CA GLU A 31 2.36 -26.86 13.19
C GLU A 31 3.65 -26.19 12.69
N GLY A 32 4.66 -26.98 12.30
CA GLY A 32 5.98 -26.43 11.99
C GLY A 32 6.69 -25.83 13.22
N HIS A 33 7.87 -25.27 12.99
CA HIS A 33 8.61 -24.53 14.01
C HIS A 33 8.11 -23.09 14.10
N GLY A 34 8.47 -22.42 15.21
CA GLY A 34 7.89 -21.16 15.69
C GLY A 34 7.74 -20.05 14.65
N LEU A 35 6.91 -19.07 15.00
CA LEU A 35 6.65 -17.90 14.17
C LEU A 35 7.93 -17.07 14.07
N TYR A 36 8.58 -17.13 12.92
CA TYR A 36 9.76 -16.35 12.61
C TYR A 36 9.40 -15.18 11.73
N TRP A 37 10.00 -14.03 12.00
CA TRP A 37 9.87 -12.84 11.17
C TRP A 37 10.77 -12.94 9.94
N TYR A 38 10.17 -12.62 8.81
CA TYR A 38 10.84 -12.45 7.52
C TYR A 38 10.49 -11.08 6.94
N ARG A 39 11.47 -10.40 6.36
CA ARG A 39 11.24 -9.23 5.50
C ARG A 39 11.06 -9.69 4.07
N TYR A 40 10.07 -9.14 3.39
CA TYR A 40 9.78 -9.33 1.97
C TYR A 40 9.88 -8.00 1.23
N TRP A 41 10.67 -7.92 0.16
CA TRP A 41 10.76 -6.72 -0.67
C TRP A 41 10.88 -7.09 -2.15
N TRP A 42 10.58 -6.13 -3.03
CA TRP A 42 10.72 -6.31 -4.47
C TRP A 42 12.01 -5.66 -4.94
N GLU A 43 12.84 -6.42 -5.63
CA GLU A 43 14.14 -5.99 -6.13
C GLU A 43 14.41 -6.69 -7.46
N GLU A 44 14.83 -5.94 -8.48
CA GLU A 44 15.20 -6.49 -9.79
C GLU A 44 14.15 -7.44 -10.42
N GLY A 45 12.87 -7.09 -10.27
CA GLY A 45 11.78 -7.89 -10.86
C GLY A 45 11.47 -9.19 -10.10
N LYS A 46 12.01 -9.39 -8.90
CA LYS A 46 11.75 -10.58 -8.07
C LYS A 46 11.45 -10.20 -6.63
N THR A 47 10.59 -10.98 -5.98
CA THR A 47 10.39 -10.89 -4.53
C THR A 47 11.58 -11.52 -3.82
N ARG A 48 12.29 -10.74 -3.02
CA ARG A 48 13.33 -11.19 -2.10
C ARG A 48 12.74 -11.41 -0.72
N LYS A 49 13.37 -12.30 0.05
CA LYS A 49 13.05 -12.51 1.47
C LYS A 49 14.31 -12.61 2.33
N LYS A 50 14.26 -12.09 3.55
CA LYS A 50 15.34 -12.14 4.54
C LYS A 50 14.79 -12.58 5.88
N TYR A 51 15.46 -13.55 6.51
CA TYR A 51 15.17 -13.96 7.87
C TYR A 51 15.59 -12.85 8.84
N ILE A 52 14.70 -12.48 9.75
CA ILE A 52 14.92 -11.43 10.76
C ILE A 52 15.20 -12.06 12.11
N GLY A 53 14.32 -12.95 12.57
CA GLY A 53 14.44 -13.57 13.89
C GLY A 53 13.11 -14.01 14.46
N LYS A 54 13.09 -14.27 15.78
CA LYS A 54 11.86 -14.55 16.53
C LYS A 54 11.09 -13.28 16.88
N GLU A 55 11.79 -12.16 16.97
CA GLU A 55 11.27 -10.84 17.34
C GLU A 55 11.53 -9.85 16.19
N LEU A 56 10.73 -8.79 16.12
CA LEU A 56 10.95 -7.69 15.17
C LEU A 56 12.18 -6.87 15.59
N PRO A 57 12.80 -6.12 14.66
CA PRO A 57 13.81 -5.13 15.01
C PRO A 57 13.24 -4.08 15.96
N GLU A 58 14.08 -3.55 16.86
CA GLU A 58 13.68 -2.50 17.80
C GLU A 58 13.11 -1.27 17.07
N GLY A 59 12.03 -0.70 17.60
CA GLY A 59 11.33 0.44 16.99
C GLY A 59 10.30 0.06 15.91
N ILE A 60 10.15 -1.23 15.58
CA ILE A 60 9.07 -1.72 14.72
C ILE A 60 7.98 -2.33 15.59
N THR A 61 6.91 -1.59 15.82
CA THR A 61 5.72 -2.11 16.49
C THR A 61 4.68 -2.59 15.47
N GLU A 62 3.83 -3.53 15.88
CA GLU A 62 2.68 -3.95 15.07
C GLU A 62 1.61 -2.85 14.97
N GLU A 63 1.76 -1.79 15.77
CA GLU A 63 0.90 -0.61 15.80
C GLU A 63 1.06 0.17 14.51
N GLN A 64 0.09 -0.05 13.61
CA GLN A 64 -0.25 0.95 12.60
C GLN A 64 -0.44 2.28 13.34
N PRO A 65 0.04 3.43 12.85
CA PRO A 65 -0.46 4.69 13.37
C PRO A 65 -1.98 4.61 13.24
N GLU A 66 -2.69 4.60 14.36
CA GLU A 66 -4.13 4.59 14.36
C GLU A 66 -4.54 5.78 13.49
N ARG A 67 -5.23 5.50 12.38
CA ARG A 67 -5.83 6.55 11.57
C ARG A 67 -6.78 7.29 12.50
N VAL A 68 -6.42 8.50 12.90
CA VAL A 68 -7.29 9.36 13.69
C VAL A 68 -8.60 9.46 12.93
N VAL A 69 -9.68 8.94 13.51
CA VAL A 69 -10.98 8.85 12.83
C VAL A 69 -11.42 10.27 12.49
N GLY A 70 -11.42 10.62 11.21
CA GLY A 70 -11.76 11.96 10.72
C GLY A 70 -10.60 12.74 10.08
N GLU A 71 -9.35 12.31 10.27
CA GLU A 71 -8.20 12.92 9.61
C GLU A 71 -7.83 12.15 8.34
N LEU A 72 -7.77 12.85 7.20
CA LEU A 72 -7.37 12.25 5.94
C LEU A 72 -5.94 11.72 6.02
N ASP A 73 -5.73 10.49 5.56
CA ASP A 73 -4.40 9.92 5.36
C ASP A 73 -3.52 10.93 4.58
N PRO A 74 -2.32 11.29 5.07
CA PRO A 74 -1.47 12.30 4.41
C PRO A 74 -1.17 11.99 2.95
N THR A 75 -1.10 10.70 2.59
CA THR A 75 -0.93 10.23 1.21
C THR A 75 -2.14 10.55 0.37
N VAL A 76 -3.34 10.31 0.91
CA VAL A 76 -4.61 10.63 0.24
C VAL A 76 -4.76 12.13 0.09
N ARG A 77 -4.45 12.92 1.13
CA ARG A 77 -4.50 14.39 1.05
C ARG A 77 -3.60 14.94 -0.07
N LYS A 78 -2.33 14.51 -0.13
CA LYS A 78 -1.40 14.89 -1.21
C LYS A 78 -1.91 14.50 -2.60
N ALA A 79 -2.51 13.31 -2.71
CA ALA A 79 -3.10 12.85 -3.96
C ALA A 79 -4.32 13.68 -4.37
N LEU A 80 -5.19 14.05 -3.42
CA LEU A 80 -6.34 14.92 -3.66
C LEU A 80 -5.91 16.31 -4.13
N GLU A 81 -4.87 16.90 -3.53
CA GLU A 81 -4.30 18.17 -3.96
C GLU A 81 -3.75 18.10 -5.39
N ALA A 82 -3.07 17.00 -5.75
CA ALA A 82 -2.60 16.76 -7.11
C ALA A 82 -3.76 16.61 -8.10
N ILE A 83 -4.82 15.88 -7.75
CA ILE A 83 -6.01 15.76 -8.63
C ILE A 83 -6.69 17.12 -8.77
N ARG A 84 -6.84 17.90 -7.69
CA ARG A 84 -7.39 19.27 -7.73
C ARG A 84 -6.62 20.15 -8.70
N TYR A 85 -5.28 20.06 -8.69
CA TYR A 85 -4.43 20.78 -9.65
C TYR A 85 -4.79 20.43 -11.11
N TYR A 86 -4.91 19.15 -11.45
CA TYR A 86 -5.28 18.72 -12.80
C TYR A 86 -6.70 19.14 -13.17
N HIS A 87 -7.65 19.01 -12.24
CA HIS A 87 -9.04 19.43 -12.45
C HIS A 87 -9.16 20.94 -12.69
N ALA A 88 -8.37 21.76 -11.99
CA ALA A 88 -8.29 23.20 -12.21
C ALA A 88 -7.76 23.57 -13.61
N GLN A 89 -6.95 22.69 -14.21
CA GLN A 89 -6.44 22.80 -15.58
C GLN A 89 -7.39 22.19 -16.62
N GLY A 90 -8.58 21.73 -16.22
CA GLY A 90 -9.54 21.09 -17.13
C GLY A 90 -9.11 19.70 -17.61
N SER A 91 -8.31 18.98 -16.80
CA SER A 91 -7.83 17.63 -17.13
C SER A 91 -8.17 16.60 -16.05
N GLU A 92 -8.41 15.36 -16.46
CA GLU A 92 -8.70 14.24 -15.55
C GLU A 92 -7.51 13.28 -15.50
N PRO A 93 -6.75 13.26 -14.40
CA PRO A 93 -5.48 12.55 -14.35
C PRO A 93 -5.68 11.06 -14.06
N THR A 94 -4.73 10.25 -14.51
CA THR A 94 -4.55 8.84 -14.15
C THR A 94 -3.86 8.72 -12.79
N THR A 95 -3.85 7.51 -12.23
CA THR A 95 -3.10 7.24 -10.98
C THR A 95 -1.61 7.51 -11.13
N GLU A 96 -1.05 7.30 -12.31
CA GLU A 96 0.37 7.55 -12.57
C GLU A 96 0.70 9.04 -12.57
N GLU A 97 -0.10 9.86 -13.23
CA GLU A 97 0.05 11.32 -13.24
C GLU A 97 -0.11 11.92 -11.83
N VAL A 98 -1.08 11.43 -11.06
CA VAL A 98 -1.28 11.85 -9.66
C VAL A 98 -0.08 11.46 -8.79
N ALA A 99 0.41 10.22 -8.89
CA ALA A 99 1.54 9.77 -8.09
C ALA A 99 2.81 10.56 -8.40
N LEU A 100 3.07 10.81 -9.69
CA LEU A 100 4.20 11.63 -10.14
C LEU A 100 4.10 13.06 -9.60
N LYS A 101 2.93 13.71 -9.72
CA LYS A 101 2.72 15.08 -9.25
C LYS A 101 2.83 15.20 -7.71
N ALA A 102 2.36 14.19 -6.98
CA ALA A 102 2.35 14.17 -5.53
C ALA A 102 3.67 13.65 -4.90
N GLY A 103 4.62 13.16 -5.71
CA GLY A 103 5.85 12.52 -5.21
C GLY A 103 5.58 11.23 -4.44
N LEU A 104 4.59 10.44 -4.88
CA LEU A 104 4.11 9.23 -4.20
C LEU A 104 4.43 7.96 -4.99
N ASP A 105 4.53 6.83 -4.30
CA ASP A 105 4.56 5.51 -4.96
C ASP A 105 3.18 5.21 -5.57
N LYS A 106 3.14 4.87 -6.87
CA LYS A 106 1.90 4.59 -7.60
C LYS A 106 1.23 3.26 -7.21
N ARG A 107 1.98 2.30 -6.67
CA ARG A 107 1.53 0.93 -6.37
C ARG A 107 0.42 0.90 -5.32
N PRO A 108 0.55 1.55 -4.15
CA PRO A 108 -0.54 1.57 -3.17
C PRO A 108 -1.63 2.60 -3.52
N LEU A 109 -1.32 3.61 -4.33
CA LEU A 109 -2.15 4.82 -4.45
C LEU A 109 -3.59 4.53 -4.90
N GLY A 110 -3.78 3.73 -5.95
CA GLY A 110 -5.12 3.43 -6.44
C GLY A 110 -6.01 2.70 -5.43
N ARG A 111 -5.41 1.83 -4.60
CA ARG A 111 -6.12 1.15 -3.50
C ARG A 111 -6.45 2.13 -2.38
N LEU A 112 -5.48 2.95 -1.95
CA LEU A 112 -5.66 3.92 -0.87
C LEU A 112 -6.76 4.94 -1.21
N MET A 113 -6.74 5.48 -2.42
CA MET A 113 -7.75 6.43 -2.90
C MET A 113 -9.14 5.79 -2.92
N LYS A 114 -9.27 4.54 -3.38
CA LYS A 114 -10.53 3.80 -3.34
C LYS A 114 -11.03 3.57 -1.91
N GLU A 115 -10.17 3.15 -0.99
CA GLU A 115 -10.51 2.95 0.43
C GLU A 115 -10.92 4.26 1.11
N ALA A 116 -10.34 5.40 0.70
CA ALA A 116 -10.73 6.73 1.14
C ALA A 116 -12.00 7.28 0.46
N GLY A 117 -12.63 6.50 -0.44
CA GLY A 117 -13.86 6.87 -1.11
C GLY A 117 -13.68 7.71 -2.38
N PHE A 118 -12.47 7.78 -2.93
CA PHE A 118 -12.13 8.49 -4.17
C PHE A 118 -11.64 7.51 -5.24
N PRO A 119 -12.52 6.66 -5.81
CA PRO A 119 -12.11 5.71 -6.84
C PRO A 119 -11.77 6.41 -8.16
N ASN A 120 -10.92 5.79 -8.98
CA ASN A 120 -10.78 6.14 -10.39
C ASN A 120 -11.75 5.31 -11.26
N THR A 121 -12.08 5.84 -12.43
CA THR A 121 -13.08 5.25 -13.34
C THR A 121 -12.47 5.05 -14.72
N ASN A 122 -12.81 3.93 -15.37
CA ASN A 122 -12.45 3.69 -16.77
C ASN A 122 -13.19 4.69 -17.66
N CYS A 123 -12.46 5.50 -18.43
CA CYS A 123 -13.03 6.43 -19.39
C CYS A 123 -12.10 6.59 -20.61
N TRP A 124 -12.66 7.13 -21.69
CA TRP A 124 -11.95 7.41 -22.95
C TRP A 124 -11.60 8.89 -23.05
N ARG A 125 -10.34 9.20 -23.33
CA ARG A 125 -9.87 10.57 -23.63
C ARG A 125 -8.87 10.50 -24.76
N GLY A 126 -9.07 11.29 -25.82
CA GLY A 126 -8.17 11.32 -26.98
C GLY A 126 -7.92 9.93 -27.60
N GLY A 127 -8.95 9.08 -27.66
CA GLY A 127 -8.81 7.71 -28.19
C GLY A 127 -8.14 6.71 -27.25
N VAL A 128 -7.69 7.11 -26.06
CA VAL A 128 -7.05 6.23 -25.08
C VAL A 128 -8.04 5.91 -23.95
N LYS A 129 -8.23 4.60 -23.69
CA LYS A 129 -8.98 4.11 -22.54
C LYS A 129 -8.06 4.01 -21.33
N ALA A 130 -8.35 4.75 -20.26
CA ALA A 130 -7.57 4.73 -19.02
C ALA A 130 -8.46 4.88 -17.78
N ARG A 131 -7.93 4.51 -16.61
CA ARG A 131 -8.56 4.80 -15.32
C ARG A 131 -8.16 6.20 -14.86
N ARG A 132 -9.12 7.11 -14.79
CA ARG A 132 -8.90 8.51 -14.44
C ARG A 132 -9.73 8.93 -13.23
N TYR A 133 -9.25 9.91 -12.50
CA TYR A 133 -10.02 10.62 -11.49
C TYR A 133 -10.86 11.68 -12.19
N ILE A 134 -12.13 11.35 -12.41
CA ILE A 134 -13.05 12.14 -13.23
C ILE A 134 -13.59 13.36 -12.46
N PHE A 135 -14.11 14.35 -13.19
CA PHE A 135 -14.63 15.59 -12.60
C PHE A 135 -15.77 15.38 -11.61
N ASP A 136 -16.53 14.29 -11.69
CA ASP A 136 -17.61 13.95 -10.75
C ASP A 136 -17.13 13.85 -9.29
N LEU A 137 -15.83 13.63 -9.08
CA LEU A 137 -15.24 13.60 -7.74
C LEU A 137 -14.99 14.99 -7.16
N LYS A 138 -14.96 16.05 -7.98
CA LYS A 138 -14.46 17.37 -7.60
C LYS A 138 -15.12 17.91 -6.34
N GLU A 139 -16.45 17.91 -6.26
CA GLU A 139 -17.17 18.42 -5.10
C GLU A 139 -16.83 17.65 -3.82
N LYS A 140 -16.81 16.32 -3.91
CA LYS A 140 -16.45 15.43 -2.79
C LYS A 140 -15.00 15.68 -2.33
N MET A 141 -14.09 15.89 -3.27
CA MET A 141 -12.68 16.13 -2.97
C MET A 141 -12.46 17.49 -2.32
N GLU A 142 -13.11 18.55 -2.83
CA GLU A 142 -13.04 19.89 -2.24
C GLU A 142 -13.62 19.89 -0.82
N ALA A 143 -14.72 19.17 -0.59
CA ALA A 143 -15.28 19.01 0.74
C ALA A 143 -14.32 18.30 1.71
N ALA A 144 -13.53 17.34 1.22
CA ALA A 144 -12.55 16.62 2.03
C ALA A 144 -11.25 17.41 2.27
N LEU A 145 -10.90 18.35 1.39
CA LEU A 145 -9.71 19.21 1.51
C LEU A 145 -9.92 20.47 2.35
N ARG A 146 -11.17 20.79 2.71
CA ARG A 146 -11.54 21.86 3.65
C ARG A 146 -11.13 21.51 5.06
#